data_AF-A0ABD0RR01-F1
#
_entry.id   AF-A0ABD0RR01-F1
#
_cell.length_a   1.000
_cell.length_b   1.000
_cell.length_c   1.000
_cell.angle_alpha   90.00
_cell.angle_beta   90.00
_cell.angle_gamma   90.00
#
_symmetry.space_group_name_H-M   'P 1'
#
loop_
_entity.id
_entity.type
_entity.pdbx_description
1 polymer ?
#
loop_
_entity_poly.entity_id
_entity_poly.type
_entity_poly.pdbx_seq_one_letter_code
_entity_poly.pdbx_strand_id
1 'polypeptide(L)' 'QADGLCRKLEKPCEKPKAQKPWDKDAWEISKESIKMVKKLGAGQFGEVWM' A
#
# COMPACT_ATOMS: atom_id res chain seq x y z
N GLN A 1 -33.39 -15.51 -10.29
CA GLN A 1 -32.89 -16.88 -10.09
C GLN A 1 -31.37 -16.85 -10.18
N ALA A 2 -30.65 -17.81 -9.58
CA ALA A 2 -29.19 -17.85 -9.60
C ALA A 2 -28.62 -18.85 -10.66
N ASP A 3 -29.49 -19.50 -11.45
CA ASP A 3 -29.15 -20.31 -12.63
C ASP A 3 -27.94 -21.27 -12.47
N GLY A 4 -27.86 -21.94 -11.31
CA GLY A 4 -26.79 -22.90 -11.00
C GLY A 4 -25.54 -22.30 -10.32
N LEU A 5 -25.49 -20.98 -10.11
CA LEU A 5 -24.48 -20.32 -9.28
C LEU A 5 -24.79 -20.47 -7.78
N CYS A 6 -23.74 -20.37 -6.95
CA CYS A 6 -23.89 -20.42 -5.49
C CYS A 6 -24.77 -19.29 -4.92
N ARG A 7 -24.87 -18.15 -5.62
CA ARG A 7 -25.77 -17.04 -5.32
C ARG A 7 -25.99 -16.15 -6.54
N LYS A 8 -27.02 -15.30 -6.49
CA LYS A 8 -27.25 -14.25 -7.48
C LYS A 8 -26.15 -13.20 -7.38
N LEU A 9 -25.58 -12.78 -8.51
CA LEU A 9 -24.63 -11.67 -8.58
C LEU A 9 -25.37 -10.35 -8.40
N GLU A 10 -24.93 -9.52 -7.46
CA GLU A 10 -25.58 -8.24 -7.13
C GLU A 10 -24.81 -7.06 -7.69
N LYS A 11 -23.62 -6.79 -7.13
CA LYS A 11 -22.80 -5.64 -7.46
C LYS A 11 -21.37 -6.09 -7.75
N PRO A 12 -20.63 -5.38 -8.61
CA PRO A 12 -19.20 -5.57 -8.75
C PRO A 12 -18.47 -5.33 -7.42
N CYS A 13 -17.32 -5.98 -7.25
CA CYS A 13 -16.44 -5.74 -6.10
C CYS A 13 -15.85 -4.33 -6.13
N GLU A 14 -15.87 -3.63 -5.00
CA GLU A 14 -15.22 -2.33 -4.86
C GLU A 14 -13.70 -2.50 -4.94
N LYS A 15 -13.09 -1.82 -5.92
CA LYS A 15 -11.64 -1.86 -6.10
C LYS A 15 -11.00 -0.73 -5.29
N PRO A 16 -9.93 -0.98 -4.52
CA PRO A 16 -9.17 0.10 -3.91
C PRO A 16 -8.59 1.00 -5.00
N LYS A 17 -8.41 2.28 -4.66
CA LYS A 17 -7.73 3.22 -5.56
C LYS A 17 -6.30 2.75 -5.81
N ALA A 18 -5.88 2.78 -7.07
CA ALA A 18 -4.50 2.50 -7.42
C ALA A 18 -3.56 3.48 -6.70
N GLN A 19 -2.46 2.96 -6.18
CA GLN A 19 -1.42 3.81 -5.61
C GLN A 19 -0.74 4.62 -6.71
N LYS A 20 -0.27 5.82 -6.38
CA LYS A 20 0.53 6.62 -7.30
C LYS A 20 1.84 5.90 -7.59
N PRO A 21 2.27 5.80 -8.86
CA PRO A 21 3.59 5.26 -9.18
C PRO A 21 4.69 6.05 -8.49
N TRP A 22 5.77 5.37 -8.15
CA TRP A 22 7.00 6.01 -7.70
C TRP A 22 7.68 6.75 -8.87
N ASP A 23 8.49 7.77 -8.56
CA ASP A 23 9.21 8.53 -9.56
C ASP A 23 10.21 7.63 -10.32
N LYS A 24 10.24 7.77 -11.65
CA LYS A 24 10.95 6.86 -12.56
C LYS A 24 12.44 6.71 -12.25
N ASP A 25 13.09 7.81 -11.84
CA ASP A 25 14.54 7.89 -11.65
C ASP A 25 14.95 7.98 -10.17
N ALA A 26 14.01 7.72 -9.24
CA ALA A 26 14.22 7.85 -7.81
C ALA A 26 14.62 6.52 -7.13
N TRP A 27 15.67 5.85 -7.63
CA TRP A 27 16.18 4.62 -7.03
C TRP A 27 17.05 4.89 -5.80
N GLU A 28 18.06 5.76 -5.96
CA GLU A 28 18.86 6.28 -4.85
C GLU A 28 18.36 7.68 -4.49
N ILE A 29 17.87 7.83 -3.27
CA ILE A 29 17.34 9.10 -2.76
C ILE A 29 18.21 9.60 -1.61
N SER A 30 18.39 10.91 -1.53
CA SER A 30 19.14 11.52 -0.44
C SER A 30 18.36 11.39 0.87
N LYS A 31 19.06 11.17 1.99
CA LYS A 31 18.44 10.99 3.31
C LYS A 31 17.65 12.23 3.74
N GLU A 32 18.08 13.41 3.31
CA GLU A 32 17.45 14.70 3.61
C GLU A 32 16.05 14.82 2.98
N SER A 33 15.76 14.02 1.95
CA SER A 33 14.42 13.94 1.34
C SER A 33 13.39 13.20 2.20
N ILE A 34 13.85 12.42 3.19
CA ILE A 34 13.00 11.58 4.03
C ILE A 34 12.84 12.25 5.40
N LYS A 35 11.59 12.48 5.81
CA LYS A 35 11.26 12.98 7.15
C LYS A 35 10.77 11.82 8.01
N MET A 36 11.48 11.54 9.09
CA MET A 36 11.07 10.54 10.08
C MET A 36 10.03 11.17 11.02
N VAL A 37 8.74 10.89 10.80
CA VAL A 37 7.66 11.58 11.52
C VAL A 37 7.29 10.86 12.81
N LYS A 38 7.13 9.53 12.73
CA LYS A 38 6.74 8.73 13.89
C LYS A 38 7.45 7.38 13.90
N LYS A 39 8.10 7.06 15.00
CA LYS A 39 8.68 5.72 15.22
C LYS A 39 7.56 4.71 15.46
N LEU A 40 7.52 3.66 14.65
CA LEU A 40 6.54 2.58 14.73
C LEU A 40 7.08 1.39 15.53
N GLY A 41 8.40 1.17 15.52
CA GLY A 41 9.03 0.10 16.28
C GLY A 41 10.55 0.07 16.14
N ALA A 42 11.18 -0.83 16.89
CA ALA A 42 12.61 -1.10 16.84
C ALA A 42 12.87 -2.60 17.03
N GLY A 43 13.83 -3.12 16.25
CA GLY A 43 14.36 -4.47 16.39
C GLY A 43 15.87 -4.43 16.69
N GLN A 44 16.52 -5.60 16.70
CA GLN A 44 17.95 -5.70 17.01
C GLN A 44 18.87 -5.00 16.00
N PHE A 45 18.41 -4.80 14.77
CA PHE A 45 19.22 -4.29 13.66
C PHE A 45 18.67 -3.02 13.01
N GLY A 46 17.66 -2.38 13.60
CA GLY A 46 17.12 -1.15 13.04
C GLY A 46 15.77 -0.72 13.60
N GLU A 47 15.27 0.39 13.07
CA GLU A 47 14.04 1.04 13.48
C GLU A 47 13.13 1.24 12.27
N VAL A 48 11.82 1.25 12.52
CA VAL A 48 10.81 1.51 11.49
C VAL A 48 10.11 2.83 11.81
N TRP A 49 10.02 3.69 10.80
CA TRP A 49 9.44 5.02 10.90
C TRP A 49 8.35 5.21 9.83
N MET A 50 7.38 6.07 10.14
CA MET A 50 6.34 6.56 9.24
C MET A 50 6.73 7.91 8.64
#